data_AF-A0A833PB26-F1
#
_entry.id   AF-A0A833PB26-F1
#
_cell.length_a   1.000
_cell.length_b   1.000
_cell.length_c   1.000
_cell.angle_alpha   90.00
_cell.angle_beta   90.00
_cell.angle_gamma   90.00
#
_symmetry.space_group_name_H-M   'P 1'
#
loop_
_entity.id
_entity.type
_entity.pdbx_description
1 polymer ?
#
loop_
_entity_poly.entity_id
_entity_poly.type
_entity_poly.pdbx_seq_one_letter_code
_entity_poly.pdbx_strand_id
1 'polypeptide(L)'
;MTNPSRPLTIWYSGSPAMSEIKDRSILMLRGALTSGSIKSFGDINVEQTITASGNIKGSTLESTGRSTVGEFIQLNGQATAGATCLSNGLQGRTPEGQLLSCTNGVWRSSGGKPNKTFYTYTNYNNSYNYSYLGKHDVCVSIYGNENDQDDTWRGVEQYATDQWRITVKNSSETALCLDW
;
A
#
# COMPACT_ATOMS: atom_id res chain seq x y z
N MET A 1 -33.61 43.40 33.13
CA MET A 1 -34.31 43.74 31.88
C MET A 1 -33.67 42.93 30.76
N THR A 2 -34.34 41.88 30.29
CA THR A 2 -33.85 41.00 29.21
C THR A 2 -34.22 41.63 27.87
N ASN A 3 -33.23 41.92 27.03
CA ASN A 3 -33.45 42.47 25.69
C ASN A 3 -33.87 41.30 24.77
N PRO A 4 -35.09 41.27 24.21
CA PRO A 4 -35.51 40.17 23.35
C PRO A 4 -34.77 40.25 22.01
N SER A 5 -33.99 39.22 21.70
CA SER A 5 -33.32 39.04 20.41
C SER A 5 -34.36 38.97 19.29
N ARG A 6 -34.69 40.10 18.65
CA ARG A 6 -35.51 40.11 17.44
C ARG A 6 -34.63 39.62 16.28
N PRO A 7 -35.08 38.62 15.50
CA PRO A 7 -34.33 38.20 14.33
C PRO A 7 -34.18 39.39 13.37
N LEU A 8 -32.95 39.65 12.92
CA LEU A 8 -32.70 40.62 11.86
C LEU A 8 -33.15 39.97 10.55
N THR A 9 -34.36 40.30 10.11
CA THR A 9 -34.87 39.88 8.79
C THR A 9 -34.57 40.98 7.78
N ILE A 10 -33.62 40.73 6.89
CA ILE A 10 -33.30 41.63 5.79
C ILE A 10 -34.23 41.30 4.62
N TRP A 11 -35.24 42.13 4.38
CA TRP A 11 -36.14 42.04 3.22
C TRP A 11 -35.66 42.97 2.11
N TYR A 12 -35.63 42.51 0.87
CA TYR A 12 -35.47 43.35 -0.32
C TYR A 12 -36.61 43.06 -1.31
N SER A 13 -37.18 44.11 -1.89
CA SER A 13 -38.23 44.01 -2.91
C SER A 13 -37.61 44.04 -4.31
N GLY A 14 -37.39 42.86 -4.88
CA GLY A 14 -36.94 42.65 -6.26
C GLY A 14 -37.07 41.17 -6.63
N SER A 15 -37.26 40.88 -7.93
CA SER A 15 -37.40 39.53 -8.53
C SER A 15 -36.45 38.48 -7.94
N PRO A 16 -36.77 37.16 -7.97
CA PRO A 16 -36.09 36.09 -7.20
C PRO A 16 -34.63 35.78 -7.61
N ALA A 17 -33.95 36.70 -8.28
CA ALA A 17 -32.50 36.68 -8.40
C ALA A 17 -31.89 36.88 -7.01
N MET A 18 -31.00 35.97 -6.63
CA MET A 18 -30.20 35.96 -5.40
C MET A 18 -29.93 37.37 -4.82
N SER A 19 -30.05 37.50 -3.50
CA SER A 19 -29.50 38.63 -2.75
C SER A 19 -27.98 38.62 -2.88
N GLU A 20 -27.47 39.29 -3.90
CA GLU A 20 -26.05 39.39 -4.20
C GLU A 20 -25.47 40.59 -3.44
N ILE A 21 -24.61 40.33 -2.44
CA ILE A 21 -23.80 41.38 -1.86
C ILE A 21 -22.61 41.60 -2.80
N LYS A 22 -22.70 42.63 -3.66
CA LYS A 22 -21.66 42.97 -4.64
C LYS A 22 -20.51 43.73 -3.97
N ASP A 23 -19.30 43.41 -4.44
CA ASP A 23 -17.99 43.93 -4.04
C ASP A 23 -17.54 43.68 -2.59
N ARG A 24 -16.48 42.85 -2.45
CA ARG A 24 -15.59 42.67 -1.28
C ARG A 24 -16.27 42.82 0.09
N SER A 25 -17.52 42.39 0.21
CA SER A 25 -18.32 42.63 1.39
C SER A 25 -18.08 41.49 2.36
N ILE A 26 -17.46 41.81 3.49
CA ILE A 26 -17.16 40.85 4.53
C ILE A 26 -18.44 40.62 5.33
N LEU A 27 -19.13 39.51 5.09
CA LEU A 27 -20.21 39.05 5.97
C LEU A 27 -19.58 38.35 7.19
N MET A 28 -19.60 39.01 8.34
CA MET A 28 -19.16 38.40 9.60
C MET A 28 -20.35 37.80 10.33
N LEU A 29 -20.29 36.50 10.63
CA LEU A 29 -21.25 35.80 11.47
C LEU A 29 -20.53 35.36 12.76
N ARG A 30 -21.00 35.82 13.92
CA ARG A 30 -20.48 35.43 15.25
C ARG A 30 -21.13 34.16 15.81
N GLY A 31 -22.13 33.62 15.11
CA GLY A 31 -22.85 32.40 15.49
C GLY A 31 -22.67 31.29 14.47
N ALA A 32 -23.62 30.35 14.43
CA ALA A 32 -23.60 29.23 13.49
C ALA A 32 -24.67 29.38 12.41
N LEU A 33 -24.37 28.94 11.19
CA LEU A 33 -25.38 28.59 10.20
C LEU A 33 -25.92 27.20 10.56
N THR A 34 -27.09 27.12 11.17
CA THR A 34 -27.66 25.85 11.67
C THR A 34 -28.48 25.10 10.62
N SER A 35 -28.78 25.73 9.50
CA SER A 35 -29.57 25.17 8.40
C SER A 35 -29.21 25.85 7.09
N GLY A 36 -29.35 25.14 5.97
CA GLY A 36 -29.02 25.63 4.64
C GLY A 36 -27.69 25.08 4.13
N SER A 37 -27.08 25.76 3.16
CA SER A 37 -25.81 25.35 2.57
C SER A 37 -24.90 26.56 2.38
N ILE A 38 -23.58 26.32 2.45
CA ILE A 38 -22.57 27.29 2.06
C ILE A 38 -22.03 26.84 0.71
N LYS A 39 -22.20 27.68 -0.32
CA LYS A 39 -21.56 27.50 -1.62
C LYS A 39 -20.49 28.58 -1.77
N SER A 40 -19.22 28.16 -1.76
CA SER A 40 -18.08 29.05 -2.02
C SER A 40 -17.59 28.82 -3.44
N PHE A 41 -17.25 29.91 -4.14
CA PHE A 41 -16.53 29.84 -5.42
C PHE A 41 -15.00 29.87 -5.24
N GLY A 42 -14.54 30.21 -4.04
CA GLY A 42 -13.13 30.15 -3.64
C GLY A 42 -12.94 29.24 -2.43
N ASP A 43 -11.83 29.43 -1.73
CA ASP A 43 -11.45 28.59 -0.60
C ASP A 43 -12.35 28.81 0.63
N ILE A 44 -12.50 27.76 1.43
CA ILE A 44 -13.07 27.82 2.78
C ILE A 44 -11.96 27.47 3.75
N ASN A 45 -11.46 28.45 4.49
CA ASN A 45 -10.47 28.21 5.53
C ASN A 45 -11.19 27.86 6.85
N VAL A 46 -10.85 26.71 7.44
CA VAL A 46 -11.42 26.20 8.69
C VAL A 46 -10.27 25.95 9.67
N GLU A 47 -10.19 26.76 10.72
CA GLU A 47 -9.08 26.73 11.70
C GLU A 47 -9.11 25.52 12.65
N GLN A 48 -10.19 24.74 12.64
CA GLN A 48 -10.41 23.62 13.56
C GLN A 48 -10.84 22.37 12.78
N THR A 49 -12.03 21.84 13.08
CA THR A 49 -12.50 20.55 12.59
C THR A 49 -13.60 20.71 11.56
N ILE A 50 -13.58 19.86 10.54
CA ILE A 50 -14.69 19.65 9.61
C ILE A 50 -15.39 18.35 10.02
N THR A 51 -16.66 18.43 10.36
CA THR A 51 -17.50 17.25 10.65
C THR A 51 -18.56 17.13 9.56
N ALA A 52 -18.62 15.98 8.91
CA ALA A 52 -19.62 15.67 7.89
C ALA A 52 -20.33 14.36 8.25
N SER A 53 -21.67 14.36 8.21
CA SER A 53 -22.48 13.14 8.32
C SER A 53 -22.56 12.34 7.02
N GLY A 54 -22.13 12.95 5.91
CA GLY A 54 -22.05 12.32 4.59
C GLY A 54 -20.64 12.37 4.01
N ASN A 55 -20.56 12.33 2.68
CA ASN A 55 -19.29 12.28 1.98
C ASN A 55 -18.59 13.64 1.92
N ILE A 56 -17.27 13.65 2.12
CA ILE A 56 -16.38 14.75 1.75
C ILE A 56 -15.76 14.38 0.39
N LYS A 57 -15.94 15.22 -0.62
CA LYS A 57 -15.39 15.02 -1.97
C LYS A 57 -14.52 16.20 -2.35
N GLY A 58 -13.28 15.93 -2.75
CA GLY A 58 -12.31 16.92 -3.22
C GLY A 58 -11.35 16.29 -4.24
N SER A 59 -10.54 17.12 -4.88
CA SER A 59 -9.53 16.64 -5.83
C SER A 59 -8.40 15.88 -5.13
N THR A 60 -7.98 16.35 -3.96
CA THR A 60 -6.89 15.80 -3.15
C THR A 60 -7.24 15.89 -1.68
N LEU A 61 -6.64 15.00 -0.88
CA LEU A 61 -6.61 15.09 0.58
C LEU A 61 -5.15 15.10 1.00
N GLU A 62 -4.72 16.18 1.63
CA GLU A 62 -3.40 16.30 2.25
C GLU A 62 -3.57 16.33 3.76
N SER A 63 -2.85 15.46 4.47
CA SER A 63 -2.85 15.39 5.92
C SER A 63 -1.41 15.52 6.41
N THR A 64 -1.16 16.50 7.28
CA THR A 64 0.14 16.67 7.96
C THR A 64 0.35 15.65 9.09
N GLY A 65 -0.72 14.96 9.50
CA GLY A 65 -0.70 13.89 10.50
C GLY A 65 -1.20 12.55 9.96
N ARG A 66 -1.60 11.66 10.88
CA ARG A 66 -2.16 10.35 10.51
C ARG A 66 -3.61 10.47 10.03
N SER A 67 -3.92 9.78 8.93
CA SER A 67 -5.29 9.51 8.52
C SER A 67 -5.79 8.22 9.15
N THR A 68 -6.85 8.28 9.96
CA THR A 68 -7.50 7.11 10.55
C THR A 68 -8.84 6.88 9.84
N VAL A 69 -9.06 5.66 9.34
CA VAL A 69 -10.35 5.22 8.79
C VAL A 69 -10.99 4.15 9.67
N GLY A 70 -12.32 4.12 9.70
CA GLY A 70 -13.06 3.18 10.57
C GLY A 70 -13.10 1.75 10.03
N GLU A 71 -13.17 1.58 8.71
CA GLU A 71 -13.34 0.26 8.08
C GLU A 71 -12.23 0.00 7.05
N PHE A 72 -12.40 0.43 5.79
CA PHE A 72 -11.43 0.18 4.72
C PHE A 72 -11.09 1.44 3.92
N ILE A 73 -9.87 1.50 3.39
CA ILE A 73 -9.49 2.48 2.36
C ILE A 73 -9.70 1.84 0.99
N GLN A 74 -10.65 2.37 0.23
CA GLN A 74 -10.82 1.99 -1.17
C GLN A 74 -9.99 2.89 -2.09
N LEU A 75 -9.01 2.30 -2.76
CA LEU A 75 -8.23 2.97 -3.79
C LEU A 75 -8.90 2.77 -5.14
N ASN A 76 -9.45 3.82 -5.73
CA ASN A 76 -10.10 3.70 -7.04
C ASN A 76 -9.10 3.65 -8.19
N GLY A 77 -7.92 4.22 -8.01
CA GLY A 77 -6.82 4.12 -8.97
C GLY A 77 -6.33 2.68 -9.09
N GLN A 78 -6.21 2.21 -10.33
CA GLN A 78 -5.66 0.90 -10.65
C GLN A 78 -4.28 1.04 -11.28
N ALA A 79 -3.43 0.05 -11.05
CA ALA A 79 -2.08 -0.01 -11.59
C ALA A 79 -1.72 -1.44 -11.99
N THR A 80 -0.71 -1.56 -12.85
CA THR A 80 -0.19 -2.83 -13.34
C THR A 80 1.16 -3.11 -12.70
N ALA A 81 1.33 -4.30 -12.12
CA ALA A 81 2.62 -4.72 -11.57
C ALA A 81 3.70 -4.70 -12.65
N GLY A 82 4.89 -4.19 -12.32
CA GLY A 82 6.00 -4.02 -13.24
C GLY A 82 5.95 -2.74 -14.09
N ALA A 83 4.84 -2.01 -14.11
CA ALA A 83 4.75 -0.75 -14.83
C ALA A 83 5.40 0.41 -14.03
N THR A 84 5.80 1.47 -14.75
CA THR A 84 6.34 2.69 -14.15
C THR A 84 5.30 3.40 -13.29
N CYS A 85 5.75 3.96 -12.17
CA CYS A 85 4.95 4.79 -11.27
C CYS A 85 5.65 6.12 -10.98
N LEU A 86 4.85 7.17 -10.72
CA LEU A 86 5.33 8.55 -10.68
C LEU A 86 6.16 8.89 -9.44
N SER A 87 5.77 8.37 -8.27
CA SER A 87 6.43 8.68 -7.00
C SER A 87 6.51 7.44 -6.12
N ASN A 88 7.69 7.20 -5.55
CA ASN A 88 7.88 6.15 -4.57
C ASN A 88 6.95 6.35 -3.36
N GLY A 89 6.51 5.24 -2.78
CA GLY A 89 5.62 5.23 -1.60
C GLY A 89 4.13 5.28 -1.92
N LEU A 90 3.74 5.53 -3.17
CA LEU A 90 2.33 5.42 -3.57
C LEU A 90 1.81 4.00 -3.34
N GLN A 91 0.59 3.92 -2.81
CA GLN A 91 -0.15 2.67 -2.64
C GLN A 91 -1.24 2.62 -3.70
N GLY A 92 -1.43 1.46 -4.31
CA GLY A 92 -2.39 1.24 -5.39
C GLY A 92 -2.90 -0.19 -5.38
N ARG A 93 -3.68 -0.56 -6.39
CA ARG A 93 -4.14 -1.95 -6.56
C ARG A 93 -4.22 -2.37 -8.01
N THR A 94 -4.23 -3.68 -8.26
CA THR A 94 -4.61 -4.23 -9.55
C THR A 94 -6.14 -4.17 -9.74
N PRO A 95 -6.66 -4.38 -10.96
CA PRO A 95 -8.10 -4.51 -11.20
C PRO A 95 -8.76 -5.59 -10.32
N GLU A 96 -8.05 -6.68 -10.05
CA GLU A 96 -8.48 -7.81 -9.21
C GLU A 96 -8.39 -7.52 -7.71
N GLY A 97 -7.86 -6.36 -7.32
CA GLY A 97 -7.79 -5.92 -5.92
C GLY A 97 -6.50 -6.27 -5.18
N GLN A 98 -5.47 -6.76 -5.87
CA GLN A 98 -4.17 -7.02 -5.24
C GLN A 98 -3.47 -5.71 -4.89
N LEU A 99 -2.96 -5.57 -3.66
CA LEU A 99 -2.27 -4.36 -3.21
C LEU A 99 -0.90 -4.22 -3.89
N LEU A 100 -0.63 -3.01 -4.38
CA LEU A 100 0.63 -2.62 -5.02
C LEU A 100 1.29 -1.46 -4.26
N SER A 101 2.62 -1.45 -4.23
CA SER A 101 3.41 -0.32 -3.77
C SER A 101 4.39 0.16 -4.83
N CYS A 102 4.45 1.46 -5.04
CA CYS A 102 5.44 2.07 -5.93
C CYS A 102 6.80 2.12 -5.23
N THR A 103 7.78 1.36 -5.74
CA THR A 103 9.14 1.31 -5.20
C THR A 103 10.15 1.39 -6.34
N ASN A 104 11.13 2.30 -6.19
CA ASN A 104 12.11 2.63 -7.22
C ASN A 104 11.49 2.89 -8.61
N GLY A 105 10.38 3.64 -8.63
CA GLY A 105 9.69 4.03 -9.86
C GLY A 105 8.90 2.91 -10.54
N VAL A 106 8.71 1.75 -9.88
CA VAL A 106 7.94 0.63 -10.42
C VAL A 106 6.88 0.14 -9.44
N TRP A 107 5.68 -0.14 -9.95
CA TRP A 107 4.61 -0.80 -9.18
C TRP A 107 5.00 -2.24 -8.86
N ARG A 108 5.16 -2.55 -7.57
CA ARG A 108 5.47 -3.90 -7.09
C ARG A 108 4.31 -4.48 -6.31
N SER A 109 4.06 -5.77 -6.50
CA SER A 109 3.07 -6.51 -5.71
C SER A 109 3.52 -6.64 -4.26
N SER A 110 2.60 -6.39 -3.33
CA SER A 110 2.84 -6.53 -1.88
C SER A 110 3.05 -7.99 -1.44
N GLY A 111 2.50 -8.95 -2.18
CA GLY A 111 2.87 -10.37 -2.11
C GLY A 111 3.65 -10.73 -3.37
N GLY A 112 4.98 -10.69 -3.28
CA GLY A 112 5.86 -11.06 -4.39
C GLY A 112 5.73 -12.54 -4.74
N LYS A 113 6.01 -12.88 -6.00
CA LYS A 113 6.54 -14.22 -6.27
C LYS A 113 7.90 -14.28 -5.57
N PRO A 114 8.24 -15.37 -4.86
CA PRO A 114 9.57 -15.45 -4.27
C PRO A 114 10.63 -15.32 -5.37
N ASN A 115 11.73 -14.66 -5.04
CA ASN A 115 12.92 -14.74 -5.87
C ASN A 115 13.37 -16.19 -5.89
N LYS A 116 13.70 -16.71 -7.08
CA LYS A 116 14.12 -18.10 -7.28
C LYS A 116 15.60 -18.12 -7.59
N THR A 117 16.35 -18.92 -6.84
CA THR A 117 17.75 -19.19 -7.14
C THR A 117 17.96 -20.69 -7.22
N PHE A 118 18.70 -21.13 -8.23
CA PHE A 118 19.02 -22.54 -8.44
C PHE A 118 20.50 -22.77 -8.16
N TYR A 119 20.80 -23.80 -7.38
CA TYR A 119 22.17 -24.23 -7.10
C TYR A 119 22.33 -25.69 -7.48
N THR A 120 23.26 -25.99 -8.38
CA THR A 120 23.62 -27.37 -8.70
C THR A 120 25.00 -27.66 -8.14
N TYR A 121 25.12 -28.76 -7.40
CA TYR A 121 26.39 -29.25 -6.90
C TYR A 121 26.60 -30.69 -7.34
N THR A 122 27.81 -30.99 -7.83
CA THR A 122 28.17 -32.30 -8.37
C THR A 122 29.44 -32.79 -7.70
N ASN A 123 29.42 -34.02 -7.20
CA ASN A 123 30.57 -34.68 -6.63
C ASN A 123 30.50 -36.20 -6.89
N TYR A 124 31.41 -36.71 -7.71
CA TYR A 124 31.47 -38.14 -8.05
C TYR A 124 32.43 -38.94 -7.17
N ASN A 125 32.86 -38.39 -6.03
CA ASN A 125 33.64 -39.14 -5.06
C ASN A 125 32.69 -39.92 -4.14
N ASN A 126 33.16 -41.05 -3.62
CA ASN A 126 32.42 -41.85 -2.64
C ASN A 126 32.38 -41.24 -1.24
N SER A 127 32.78 -39.98 -1.08
CA SER A 127 32.77 -39.24 0.18
C SER A 127 31.71 -38.14 0.14
N TYR A 128 31.01 -37.94 1.25
CA TYR A 128 30.07 -36.82 1.38
C TYR A 128 30.79 -35.48 1.22
N ASN A 129 30.19 -34.59 0.45
CA ASN A 129 30.64 -33.24 0.31
C ASN A 129 29.47 -32.25 0.45
N TYR A 130 29.78 -31.05 0.90
CA TYR A 130 28.81 -30.02 1.23
C TYR A 130 29.17 -28.71 0.52
N SER A 131 28.17 -28.04 -0.02
CA SER A 131 28.31 -26.67 -0.51
C SER A 131 27.32 -25.76 0.21
N TYR A 132 27.81 -24.60 0.65
CA TYR A 132 26.98 -23.59 1.32
C TYR A 132 26.21 -22.78 0.29
N LEU A 133 24.88 -22.79 0.40
CA LEU A 133 23.98 -22.05 -0.49
C LEU A 133 23.78 -20.60 -0.03
N GLY A 134 24.08 -20.31 1.24
CA GLY A 134 23.91 -18.98 1.82
C GLY A 134 22.61 -18.86 2.61
N LYS A 135 22.12 -17.63 2.77
CA LYS A 135 20.89 -17.34 3.51
C LYS A 135 19.69 -17.30 2.59
N HIS A 136 18.67 -18.10 2.92
CA HIS A 136 17.40 -18.18 2.19
C HIS A 136 16.23 -18.49 3.12
N ASP A 137 15.02 -18.09 2.76
CA ASP A 137 13.82 -18.41 3.54
C ASP A 137 13.51 -19.91 3.48
N VAL A 138 13.58 -20.50 2.28
CA VAL A 138 13.53 -21.96 2.12
C VAL A 138 14.40 -22.41 0.95
N CYS A 139 15.06 -23.56 1.09
CA CYS A 139 15.63 -24.28 -0.04
C CYS A 139 15.11 -25.72 -0.06
N VAL A 140 14.83 -26.24 -1.24
CA VAL A 140 14.37 -27.62 -1.45
C VAL A 140 15.17 -28.30 -2.55
N SER A 141 15.43 -29.60 -2.38
CA SER A 141 15.93 -30.45 -3.47
C SER A 141 14.84 -30.56 -4.55
N ILE A 142 15.23 -30.33 -5.81
CA ILE A 142 14.31 -30.44 -6.96
C ILE A 142 14.76 -31.47 -7.98
N TYR A 143 16.02 -31.89 -7.92
CA TYR A 143 16.58 -32.89 -8.82
C TYR A 143 17.89 -33.46 -8.29
N GLY A 144 17.94 -34.78 -8.13
CA GLY A 144 19.15 -35.54 -7.81
C GLY A 144 19.39 -36.62 -8.85
N ASN A 145 20.65 -36.85 -9.26
CA ASN A 145 21.06 -38.04 -10.00
C ASN A 145 21.99 -38.90 -9.16
N GLU A 146 21.65 -40.18 -8.99
CA GLU A 146 22.34 -41.05 -8.05
C GLU A 146 22.98 -42.24 -8.76
N ASN A 147 24.28 -42.44 -8.52
CA ASN A 147 25.00 -43.63 -8.97
C ASN A 147 25.20 -44.66 -7.84
N ASP A 148 24.70 -44.37 -6.63
CA ASP A 148 24.88 -45.17 -5.42
C ASP A 148 23.50 -45.33 -4.75
N GLN A 149 23.01 -46.58 -4.67
CA GLN A 149 21.64 -46.97 -4.29
C GLN A 149 21.44 -47.16 -2.77
N ASP A 150 22.52 -47.12 -1.99
CA ASP A 150 22.52 -47.50 -0.57
C ASP A 150 22.52 -46.29 0.39
N ASP A 151 22.29 -45.08 -0.12
CA ASP A 151 22.58 -43.84 0.64
C ASP A 151 21.38 -43.35 1.48
N THR A 152 21.58 -43.22 2.80
CA THR A 152 20.53 -42.82 3.75
C THR A 152 20.36 -41.31 3.90
N TRP A 153 21.28 -40.47 3.37
CA TRP A 153 21.15 -39.02 3.56
C TRP A 153 21.85 -38.16 2.50
N ARG A 154 21.05 -37.54 1.63
CA ARG A 154 21.44 -36.51 0.65
C ARG A 154 20.35 -35.46 0.53
N GLY A 155 20.70 -34.32 -0.05
CA GLY A 155 19.73 -33.30 -0.41
C GLY A 155 20.07 -31.94 0.17
N VAL A 156 19.01 -31.16 0.37
CA VAL A 156 19.09 -29.77 0.81
C VAL A 156 18.60 -29.70 2.25
N GLU A 157 19.40 -29.09 3.10
CA GLU A 157 19.09 -28.96 4.52
C GLU A 157 19.40 -27.57 5.04
N GLN A 158 18.68 -27.19 6.09
CA GLN A 158 18.95 -26.00 6.87
C GLN A 158 19.91 -26.37 8.01
N TYR A 159 21.17 -25.95 7.91
CA TYR A 159 22.20 -26.30 8.90
C TYR A 159 22.28 -25.28 10.06
N ALA A 160 21.75 -24.08 9.86
CA ALA A 160 21.54 -23.04 10.88
C ALA A 160 20.35 -22.16 10.45
N THR A 161 19.89 -21.27 11.33
CA THR A 161 18.76 -20.37 11.03
C THR A 161 18.97 -19.62 9.72
N ASP A 162 18.05 -19.86 8.78
CA ASP A 162 18.02 -19.36 7.40
C ASP A 162 19.26 -19.71 6.57
N GLN A 163 20.20 -20.51 7.06
CA GLN A 163 21.38 -20.91 6.31
C GLN A 163 21.24 -22.33 5.76
N TRP A 164 21.38 -22.44 4.45
CA TRP A 164 21.15 -23.68 3.73
C TRP A 164 22.45 -24.22 3.14
N ARG A 165 22.52 -25.55 3.07
CA ARG A 165 23.60 -26.27 2.37
C ARG A 165 23.03 -27.41 1.55
N ILE A 166 23.78 -27.80 0.54
CA ILE A 166 23.49 -28.94 -0.32
C ILE A 166 24.54 -30.02 -0.08
N THR A 167 24.08 -31.27 0.05
CA THR A 167 24.91 -32.44 0.35
C THR A 167 24.84 -33.44 -0.79
N VAL A 168 26.01 -33.84 -1.30
CA VAL A 168 26.15 -34.80 -2.41
C VAL A 168 27.20 -35.85 -2.09
N LYS A 169 27.02 -37.06 -2.64
CA LYS A 169 27.98 -38.17 -2.57
C LYS A 169 27.78 -39.02 -3.82
N ASN A 170 28.84 -39.23 -4.60
CA ASN A 170 28.78 -39.94 -5.87
C ASN A 170 27.55 -39.56 -6.76
N SER A 171 27.22 -38.27 -6.80
CA SER A 171 25.95 -37.75 -7.32
C SER A 171 26.03 -36.28 -7.73
N SER A 172 24.97 -35.81 -8.39
CA SER A 172 24.66 -34.40 -8.58
C SER A 172 23.30 -34.09 -7.98
N GLU A 173 23.18 -32.94 -7.32
CA GLU A 173 21.94 -32.46 -6.69
C GLU A 173 21.69 -31.01 -7.09
N THR A 174 20.42 -30.63 -7.24
CA THR A 174 20.00 -29.26 -7.52
C THR A 174 19.00 -28.78 -6.47
N ALA A 175 19.33 -27.66 -5.83
CA ALA A 175 18.48 -26.94 -4.91
C ALA A 175 17.73 -25.80 -5.62
N LEU A 176 16.44 -25.63 -5.29
CA LEU A 176 15.69 -24.40 -5.51
C LEU A 176 15.57 -23.67 -4.17
N CYS A 177 16.12 -22.46 -4.11
CA CYS A 177 15.96 -21.56 -2.98
C CYS A 177 14.95 -20.45 -3.32
N LEU A 178 14.11 -20.10 -2.35
CA LEU A 178 13.05 -19.11 -2.45
C LEU A 178 13.22 -18.05 -1.35
N ASP A 179 13.09 -16.78 -1.73
CA ASP A 179 13.16 -15.62 -0.83
C ASP A 179 11.96 -14.68 -1.06
N TRP A 180 11.26 -14.27 0.00
CA TRP A 180 10.04 -13.45 -0.05
C TRP A 180 10.25 -11.98 0.34
#